data_AF-A0A7X9WIA3-F1
#
_entry.id   AF-A0A7X9WIA3-F1
#
_cell.length_a   1.000
_cell.length_b   1.000
_cell.length_c   1.000
_cell.angle_alpha   90.00
_cell.angle_beta   90.00
_cell.angle_gamma   90.00
#
_symmetry.space_group_name_H-M   'P 1'
#
loop_
_entity.id
_entity.type
_entity.pdbx_description
1 polymer ?
#
loop_
_entity_poly.entity_id
_entity_poly.type
_entity_poly.pdbx_seq_one_letter_code
_entity_poly.pdbx_strand_id
1 'polypeptide(L)'
;MTVSDPNRAAFVTNEYRYATPTPAYAVKARNPSSRDITIETQIDAASAAAIASKYLAENSLPRAFEFEIADILTPDDFVGGPPSFILEGLGALSDGRTLKIVSASVNETAGTTLVQVRG
;
A
#
# COMPACT_ATOMS: atom_id res chain seq x y z
N MET A 1 42.16 35.45 -21.96
CA MET A 1 42.56 34.30 -21.12
C MET A 1 41.28 33.72 -20.53
N THR A 2 40.69 32.72 -21.18
CA THR A 2 39.41 32.13 -20.78
C THR A 2 39.65 31.11 -19.68
N VAL A 3 39.15 31.39 -18.48
CA VAL A 3 39.17 30.46 -17.36
C VAL A 3 38.14 29.36 -17.65
N SER A 4 38.62 28.19 -18.10
CA SER A 4 37.80 26.98 -18.15
C SER A 4 37.79 26.35 -16.75
N ASP A 5 36.65 26.41 -16.07
CA ASP A 5 36.44 25.70 -14.80
C ASP A 5 36.43 24.18 -15.06
N PRO A 6 37.42 23.42 -14.58
CA PRO A 6 37.49 21.96 -14.78
C PRO A 6 36.33 21.21 -14.12
N ASN A 7 35.62 21.84 -13.16
CA ASN A 7 34.53 21.23 -12.42
C ASN A 7 33.16 21.44 -13.07
N ARG A 8 33.06 22.23 -14.15
CA ARG A 8 31.80 22.40 -14.91
C ARG A 8 31.42 21.17 -15.76
N ALA A 9 32.33 20.22 -15.93
CA ALA A 9 32.14 19.03 -16.76
C ALA A 9 32.09 17.71 -15.96
N ALA A 10 31.86 17.75 -14.64
CA ALA A 10 31.55 16.54 -13.88
C ALA A 10 30.07 16.16 -14.08
N PHE A 11 29.70 15.85 -15.33
CA PHE A 11 28.45 15.14 -15.62
C PHE A 11 28.55 13.75 -14.99
N VAL A 12 27.92 13.61 -13.82
CA VAL A 12 27.42 12.39 -13.18
C VAL A 12 27.85 11.08 -13.86
N THR A 13 29.06 10.61 -13.57
CA THR A 13 29.52 9.24 -13.88
C THR A 13 29.27 8.34 -12.68
N ASN A 14 28.01 7.99 -12.43
CA ASN A 14 27.66 6.83 -11.58
C ASN A 14 26.34 6.26 -12.10
N GLU A 15 26.48 5.29 -12.99
CA GLU A 15 25.40 4.84 -13.88
C GLU A 15 24.23 4.20 -13.13
N TYR A 16 24.43 3.57 -11.97
CA TYR A 16 23.33 2.95 -11.21
C TYR A 16 23.62 2.88 -9.71
N ARG A 17 23.05 3.77 -8.90
CA ARG A 17 22.98 3.63 -7.43
C ARG A 17 21.58 3.22 -7.02
N TYR A 18 21.36 1.93 -6.85
CA TYR A 18 20.15 1.42 -6.21
C TYR A 18 20.30 1.51 -4.70
N ALA A 19 19.34 2.14 -4.02
CA ALA A 19 19.22 2.09 -2.58
C ALA A 19 18.00 1.25 -2.23
N THR A 20 18.21 0.03 -1.74
CA THR A 20 17.12 -0.79 -1.21
C THR A 20 16.86 -0.36 0.22
N PRO A 21 15.68 0.20 0.55
CA PRO A 21 15.38 0.58 1.92
C PRO A 21 15.34 -0.66 2.82
N THR A 22 16.00 -0.57 3.97
CA THR A 22 16.21 -1.67 4.94
C THR A 22 14.94 -2.41 5.39
N PRO A 23 13.71 -1.84 5.43
CA PRO A 23 12.52 -2.62 5.77
C PRO A 23 12.10 -3.62 4.67
N ALA A 24 12.61 -3.50 3.44
CA ALA A 24 12.22 -4.38 2.32
C ALA A 24 12.52 -5.86 2.62
N TYR A 25 13.62 -6.14 3.34
CA TYR A 25 13.98 -7.49 3.76
C TYR A 25 12.98 -8.07 4.77
N ALA A 26 12.48 -7.27 5.71
CA ALA A 26 11.51 -7.71 6.71
C ALA A 26 10.13 -7.99 6.08
N VAL A 27 9.73 -7.21 5.09
CA VAL A 27 8.45 -7.40 4.37
C VAL A 27 8.48 -8.67 3.53
N LYS A 28 9.52 -8.89 2.73
CA LYS A 28 9.67 -10.14 1.95
C LYS A 28 9.85 -11.37 2.83
N ALA A 29 10.54 -11.25 3.96
CA ALA A 29 10.69 -12.36 4.90
C ALA A 29 9.33 -12.78 5.51
N ARG A 30 8.39 -11.85 5.70
CA ARG A 30 7.03 -12.15 6.18
C ARG A 30 6.08 -12.57 5.08
N ASN A 31 6.20 -12.00 3.88
CA ASN A 31 5.33 -12.27 2.74
C ASN A 31 6.18 -12.46 1.46
N PRO A 32 6.55 -13.71 1.13
CA PRO A 32 7.42 -14.01 -0.01
C PRO A 32 6.86 -13.59 -1.37
N SER A 33 5.53 -13.46 -1.50
CA SER A 33 4.84 -13.00 -2.70
C SER A 33 4.82 -11.48 -2.88
N SER A 34 5.45 -10.73 -1.97
CA SER A 34 5.49 -9.27 -2.02
C SER A 34 6.29 -8.78 -3.22
N ARG A 35 5.74 -7.81 -3.95
CA ARG A 35 6.33 -7.25 -5.17
C ARG A 35 7.39 -6.21 -4.84
N ASP A 36 8.51 -6.22 -5.56
CA ASP A 36 9.46 -5.12 -5.56
C ASP A 36 8.96 -3.99 -6.47
N ILE A 37 9.10 -2.75 -6.02
CA ILE A 37 8.81 -1.55 -6.81
C ILE A 37 10.11 -0.76 -6.92
N THR A 38 10.63 -0.65 -8.14
CA THR A 38 11.79 0.19 -8.45
C THR A 38 11.30 1.54 -8.95
N ILE A 39 11.73 2.62 -8.31
CA ILE A 39 11.42 4.00 -8.73
C ILE A 39 12.72 4.62 -9.22
N GLU A 40 12.81 4.82 -10.53
CA GLU A 40 13.95 5.49 -11.16
C GLU A 40 13.79 7.00 -11.00
N THR A 41 14.77 7.64 -10.35
CA THR A 41 14.77 9.09 -10.13
C THR A 41 16.14 9.67 -10.48
N GLN A 42 16.17 10.86 -11.06
CA GLN A 42 17.41 11.62 -11.34
C GLN A 42 17.70 12.64 -10.23
N ILE A 43 17.49 12.25 -8.98
CA ILE A 43 17.72 13.11 -7.80
C ILE A 43 18.85 12.52 -6.94
N ASP A 44 19.29 13.28 -5.94
CA ASP A 44 20.32 12.81 -5.02
C ASP A 44 19.83 11.63 -4.17
N ALA A 45 20.78 10.83 -3.65
CA ALA A 45 20.49 9.61 -2.93
C ALA A 45 19.66 9.81 -1.64
N ALA A 46 19.83 10.95 -0.94
CA ALA A 46 19.08 11.21 0.28
C ALA A 46 17.61 11.52 -0.04
N SER A 47 17.37 12.33 -1.06
CA SER A 47 16.01 12.63 -1.55
C SER A 47 15.32 11.38 -2.10
N ALA A 48 16.03 10.54 -2.85
CA ALA A 48 15.50 9.27 -3.36
C ALA A 48 15.09 8.32 -2.23
N ALA A 49 15.92 8.19 -1.18
CA ALA A 49 15.60 7.38 0.00
C ALA A 49 14.39 7.91 0.79
N ALA A 50 14.24 9.24 0.90
CA ALA A 50 13.09 9.86 1.56
C ALA A 50 11.78 9.56 0.80
N ILE A 51 11.80 9.65 -0.53
CA ILE A 51 10.65 9.31 -1.38
C ILE A 51 10.30 7.82 -1.25
N ALA A 52 11.28 6.93 -1.33
CA ALA A 52 11.07 5.49 -1.16
C ALA A 52 10.47 5.16 0.23
N SER A 53 10.97 5.81 1.28
CA SER A 53 10.47 5.65 2.65
C SER A 53 9.04 6.15 2.80
N LYS A 54 8.69 7.28 2.15
CA LYS A 54 7.33 7.80 2.11
C LYS A 54 6.38 6.81 1.44
N TYR A 55 6.71 6.31 0.25
CA TYR A 55 5.87 5.33 -0.45
C TYR A 55 5.73 4.03 0.34
N LEU A 56 6.78 3.59 1.02
CA LEU A 56 6.71 2.41 1.89
C LEU A 56 5.76 2.66 3.08
N ALA A 57 5.86 3.82 3.73
CA ALA A 57 4.98 4.20 4.83
C ALA A 57 3.51 4.31 4.40
N GLU A 58 3.24 4.89 3.22
CA GLU A 58 1.88 4.95 2.64
C GLU A 58 1.30 3.56 2.35
N ASN A 59 2.15 2.57 2.07
CA ASN A 59 1.76 1.18 1.84
C ASN A 59 1.75 0.31 3.10
N SER A 60 2.08 0.87 4.27
CA SER A 60 2.04 0.13 5.54
C SER A 60 0.62 -0.11 6.04
N LEU A 61 -0.35 0.69 5.57
CA LEU A 61 -1.76 0.53 5.93
C LEU A 61 -2.40 -0.60 5.10
N PRO A 62 -3.19 -1.49 5.73
CA PRO A 62 -3.91 -2.53 5.02
C PRO A 62 -4.86 -1.91 3.99
N ARG A 63 -4.73 -2.32 2.72
CA ARG A 63 -5.64 -1.89 1.65
C ARG A 63 -6.94 -2.69 1.61
N ALA A 64 -7.02 -3.77 2.39
CA ALA A 64 -8.19 -4.60 2.50
C ALA A 64 -8.34 -5.08 3.94
N PHE A 65 -9.57 -5.17 4.39
CA PHE A 65 -9.93 -5.70 5.70
C PHE A 65 -10.89 -6.86 5.50
N GLU A 66 -10.75 -7.87 6.34
CA GLU A 66 -11.66 -8.99 6.42
C GLU A 66 -12.24 -9.02 7.83
N PHE A 67 -13.57 -9.08 7.92
CA PHE A 67 -14.29 -9.16 9.19
C PHE A 67 -15.52 -10.04 9.04
N GLU A 68 -15.95 -10.63 10.15
CA GLU A 68 -17.15 -11.46 10.20
C GLU A 68 -18.29 -10.66 10.84
N ILE A 69 -19.47 -10.73 10.23
CA ILE A 69 -20.72 -10.23 10.81
C ILE A 69 -21.62 -11.39 11.20
N ALA A 70 -22.29 -11.26 12.33
CA ALA A 70 -23.30 -12.21 12.81
C ALA A 70 -24.66 -11.96 12.13
N ASP A 71 -24.64 -11.93 10.79
CA ASP A 71 -25.81 -11.77 9.95
C ASP A 71 -25.55 -12.37 8.56
N ILE A 72 -26.60 -12.55 7.76
CA ILE A 72 -26.55 -13.08 6.40
C ILE A 72 -26.76 -11.95 5.40
N LEU A 73 -25.75 -11.68 4.57
CA LEU A 73 -25.93 -10.84 3.38
C LEU A 73 -26.66 -11.63 2.28
N THR A 74 -27.70 -11.02 1.74
CA THR A 74 -28.50 -11.56 0.64
C THR A 74 -28.24 -10.79 -0.66
N PRO A 75 -28.62 -11.33 -1.83
CA PRO A 75 -28.49 -10.59 -3.08
C PRO A 75 -29.24 -9.25 -3.10
N ASP A 76 -30.32 -9.11 -2.31
CA ASP A 76 -31.10 -7.87 -2.22
C ASP A 76 -30.30 -6.72 -1.59
N ASP A 77 -29.34 -7.04 -0.71
CA ASP A 77 -28.45 -6.05 -0.08
C ASP A 77 -27.48 -5.39 -1.08
N PHE A 78 -27.33 -5.96 -2.27
CA PHE A 78 -26.51 -5.42 -3.36
C PHE A 78 -27.31 -4.64 -4.39
N VAL A 79 -28.64 -4.54 -4.22
CA VAL A 79 -29.50 -3.77 -5.12
C VAL A 79 -29.19 -2.29 -4.96
N GLY A 80 -28.76 -1.63 -6.04
CA GLY A 80 -28.32 -0.24 -6.02
C GLY A 80 -26.80 -0.05 -5.87
N GLY A 81 -26.04 -1.13 -5.67
CA GLY A 81 -24.58 -1.14 -5.66
C GLY A 81 -23.97 -1.88 -4.47
N PRO A 82 -22.64 -2.08 -4.45
CA PRO A 82 -21.96 -2.75 -3.35
C PRO A 82 -22.09 -1.94 -2.05
N PRO A 83 -22.51 -2.57 -0.93
CA PRO A 83 -22.52 -1.99 0.40
C PRO A 83 -21.20 -1.32 0.80
N SER A 84 -21.33 -0.30 1.63
CA SER A 84 -20.20 0.46 2.17
C SER A 84 -20.17 0.36 3.69
N PHE A 85 -18.97 0.20 4.24
CA PHE A 85 -18.74 -0.01 5.66
C PHE A 85 -17.78 1.04 6.21
N ILE A 86 -18.01 1.46 7.46
CA ILE A 86 -17.06 2.24 8.24
C ILE A 86 -16.58 1.32 9.36
N LEU A 87 -15.28 1.00 9.36
CA LEU A 87 -14.72 0.12 10.38
C LEU A 87 -14.27 0.96 11.57
N GLU A 88 -15.13 1.08 12.59
CA GLU A 88 -14.79 1.77 13.83
C GLU A 88 -13.90 0.88 14.73
N GLY A 89 -13.02 1.49 15.52
CA GLY A 89 -12.21 0.76 16.52
C GLY A 89 -10.89 0.15 16.04
N LEU A 90 -10.57 0.21 14.74
CA LEU A 90 -9.28 -0.27 14.20
C LEU A 90 -8.14 0.79 14.24
N GLY A 91 -8.37 1.92 14.90
CA GLY A 91 -7.37 2.97 15.11
C GLY A 91 -6.84 3.56 13.80
N ALA A 92 -5.51 3.70 13.69
CA ALA A 92 -4.85 4.23 12.48
C ALA A 92 -5.01 3.33 11.24
N LEU A 93 -5.53 2.10 11.39
CA LEU A 93 -5.68 1.16 10.27
C LEU A 93 -6.90 1.47 9.40
N SER A 94 -8.03 1.84 9.99
CA SER A 94 -9.27 2.10 9.22
C SER A 94 -9.52 3.57 8.91
N ASP A 95 -8.67 4.47 9.44
CA ASP A 95 -8.66 5.94 9.26
C ASP A 95 -10.01 6.67 9.19
N GLY A 96 -11.07 6.04 9.71
CA GLY A 96 -12.46 6.47 9.62
C GLY A 96 -13.04 6.51 8.20
N ARG A 97 -12.35 6.00 7.17
CA ARG A 97 -12.85 6.07 5.80
C ARG A 97 -13.95 5.05 5.54
N THR A 98 -14.84 5.43 4.64
CA THR A 98 -15.83 4.51 4.08
C THR A 98 -15.14 3.56 3.11
N LEU A 99 -15.23 2.27 3.39
CA LEU A 99 -14.68 1.19 2.56
C LEU A 99 -15.81 0.49 1.82
N LYS A 100 -15.56 0.04 0.58
CA LYS A 100 -16.54 -0.70 -0.21
C LYS A 100 -16.32 -2.19 -0.11
N ILE A 101 -17.39 -2.96 -0.06
CA ILE A 101 -17.30 -4.41 -0.13
C ILE A 101 -16.74 -4.86 -1.49
N VAL A 102 -15.85 -5.84 -1.44
CA VAL A 102 -15.23 -6.48 -2.61
C VAL A 102 -15.65 -7.94 -2.71
N SER A 103 -15.84 -8.61 -1.57
CA SER A 103 -16.40 -9.96 -1.52
C SER A 103 -17.17 -10.21 -0.23
N ALA A 104 -18.17 -11.08 -0.32
CA ALA A 104 -18.89 -11.64 0.82
C ALA A 104 -18.91 -13.17 0.68
N SER A 105 -18.68 -13.88 1.77
CA SER A 105 -18.87 -15.33 1.85
C SER A 105 -19.84 -15.63 2.98
N VAL A 106 -21.01 -16.15 2.63
CA VAL A 106 -22.10 -16.42 3.56
C VAL A 106 -21.98 -17.84 4.08
N ASN A 107 -22.09 -18.01 5.39
CA ASN A 107 -22.27 -19.29 6.05
C ASN A 107 -23.69 -19.36 6.64
N GLU A 108 -24.62 -19.94 5.88
CA GLU A 108 -26.02 -20.08 6.29
C GLU A 108 -26.21 -20.94 7.54
N THR A 109 -25.31 -21.91 7.77
CA THR A 109 -25.42 -22.81 8.94
C THR A 109 -25.05 -22.09 10.24
N ALA A 110 -24.05 -21.21 10.18
CA ALA A 110 -23.62 -20.41 11.33
C ALA A 110 -24.41 -19.10 11.47
N GLY A 111 -25.13 -18.68 10.44
CA GLY A 111 -25.79 -17.38 10.40
C GLY A 111 -24.80 -16.23 10.35
N THR A 112 -23.64 -16.42 9.71
CA THR A 112 -22.57 -15.42 9.65
C THR A 112 -22.14 -15.14 8.21
N THR A 113 -21.59 -13.95 7.99
CA THR A 113 -21.02 -13.56 6.71
C THR A 113 -19.61 -13.03 6.91
N LEU A 114 -18.66 -13.62 6.19
CA LEU A 114 -17.31 -13.10 6.08
C LEU A 114 -17.27 -12.03 4.99
N VAL A 115 -16.88 -10.82 5.35
CA VAL A 115 -16.92 -9.65 4.49
C VAL A 115 -15.51 -9.13 4.27
N GLN A 116 -15.14 -8.94 3.00
CA GLN A 116 -13.90 -8.27 2.61
C GLN A 116 -14.22 -6.88 2.06
N VAL A 117 -13.62 -5.84 2.65
CA VAL A 117 -13.78 -4.45 2.22
C VAL A 117 -12.45 -3.82 1.81
N ARG A 118 -12.52 -2.83 0.91
CA ARG A 118 -11.37 -2.09 0.39
C ARG A 118 -11.69 -0.62 0.17
N GLY A 119 -10.69 0.22 0.39
CA GLY A 119 -10.67 1.66 0.14
C GLY A 119 -9.38 2.08 -0.54
#